data_AF-A0A7W0F474-F1
#
_entry.id   AF-A0A7W0F474-F1
#
_cell.length_a   1.000
_cell.length_b   1.000
_cell.length_c   1.000
_cell.angle_alpha   90.00
_cell.angle_beta   90.00
_cell.angle_gamma   90.00
#
_symmetry.space_group_name_H-M   'P 1'
#
loop_
_entity.id
_entity.type
_entity.pdbx_description
1 polymer ?
#
loop_
_entity_poly.entity_id
_entity_poly.type
_entity_poly.pdbx_seq_one_letter_code
_entity_poly.pdbx_strand_id
1 'polypeptide(L)'
;MLIEYFKKYYSSDSRTGAYQIEISLDKYTDVFNEWDPAPFKKRDIDPAFEDYLKGCSSDIPLKYKIELFLCLPEDQYDIQKEGIIKEGIKTYFQSKTEIIKKTIQVMNKNTGIYALVSVVFLILALSLETSSTSNVFINLLLQGLFIGGWVFLWEALNIFVFHKSTIKYQYRVYERLLRSDIEFKYISLACPRPLANTPDLL
;
A
#
# COMPACT_ATOMS: atom_id res chain seq x y z
N MET A 1 -3.10 -24.27 -0.54
CA MET A 1 -2.83 -23.83 0.85
C MET A 1 -3.28 -22.40 1.11
N LEU A 2 -2.65 -21.35 0.57
CA LEU A 2 -3.08 -19.95 0.81
C LEU A 2 -4.53 -19.65 0.37
N ILE A 3 -5.01 -20.23 -0.74
CA ILE A 3 -6.38 -20.02 -1.24
C ILE A 3 -7.45 -20.57 -0.28
N GLU A 4 -7.17 -21.65 0.46
CA GLU A 4 -8.13 -22.22 1.41
C GLU A 4 -8.20 -21.42 2.72
N TYR A 5 -7.10 -20.78 3.12
CA TYR A 5 -7.07 -19.93 4.32
C TYR A 5 -8.01 -18.71 4.16
N PHE A 6 -7.94 -17.99 3.04
CA PHE A 6 -8.77 -16.80 2.85
C PHE A 6 -10.26 -17.12 2.64
N LYS A 7 -10.59 -18.27 2.05
CA LYS A 7 -11.99 -18.73 1.94
C LYS A 7 -12.67 -18.93 3.30
N LYS A 8 -11.89 -19.12 4.38
CA LYS A 8 -12.41 -19.27 5.75
C LYS A 8 -12.78 -17.92 6.39
N TYR A 9 -12.12 -16.84 6.00
CA TYR A 9 -12.26 -15.51 6.62
C TYR A 9 -12.97 -14.49 5.72
N TYR A 10 -12.95 -14.68 4.41
CA TYR A 10 -13.55 -13.78 3.44
C TYR A 10 -14.57 -14.52 2.59
N SER A 11 -15.80 -14.02 2.61
CA SER A 11 -16.83 -14.41 1.64
C SER A 11 -16.38 -13.97 0.24
N SER A 12 -16.67 -14.78 -0.77
CA SER A 12 -16.42 -14.42 -2.17
C SER A 12 -17.74 -14.37 -2.93
N ASP A 13 -17.98 -13.32 -3.72
CA ASP A 13 -19.11 -13.33 -4.64
C ASP A 13 -18.85 -14.36 -5.74
N SER A 14 -19.72 -15.37 -5.83
CA SER A 14 -19.68 -16.42 -6.85
C SER A 14 -19.80 -15.89 -8.28
N ARG A 15 -20.33 -14.68 -8.48
CA ARG A 15 -20.56 -14.05 -9.78
C ARG A 15 -19.40 -13.16 -10.24
N THR A 16 -18.85 -12.33 -9.36
CA THR A 16 -17.72 -11.43 -9.70
C THR A 16 -16.35 -12.04 -9.40
N GLY A 17 -16.29 -13.08 -8.57
CA GLY A 17 -15.05 -13.65 -8.04
C GLY A 17 -14.29 -12.68 -7.12
N ALA A 18 -14.93 -11.58 -6.72
CA ALA A 18 -14.36 -10.62 -5.78
C ALA A 18 -14.51 -11.12 -4.34
N TYR A 19 -13.53 -10.80 -3.51
CA TYR A 19 -13.58 -11.08 -2.08
C TYR A 19 -14.25 -9.92 -1.35
N GLN A 20 -15.16 -10.26 -0.45
CA GLN A 20 -15.95 -9.32 0.32
C GLN A 20 -15.25 -9.07 1.65
N ILE A 21 -14.96 -7.81 1.93
CA ILE A 21 -14.43 -7.36 3.22
C ILE A 21 -15.59 -6.68 3.93
N GLU A 22 -16.09 -7.33 4.98
CA GLU A 22 -17.18 -6.79 5.80
C GLU A 22 -16.61 -6.03 6.99
N ILE A 23 -17.15 -4.84 7.26
CA ILE A 23 -16.76 -3.96 8.36
C ILE A 23 -18.00 -3.51 9.09
N SER A 24 -18.14 -3.90 10.36
CA SER A 24 -19.21 -3.41 11.22
C SER A 24 -18.85 -2.02 11.76
N LEU A 25 -19.75 -1.06 11.56
CA LEU A 25 -19.67 0.30 12.06
C LEU A 25 -20.88 0.58 12.94
N ASP A 26 -20.68 1.27 14.06
CA ASP A 26 -21.80 1.70 14.90
C ASP A 26 -22.44 2.96 14.30
N LYS A 27 -21.64 3.83 13.68
CA LYS A 27 -22.05 5.06 12.99
C LYS A 27 -21.22 5.30 11.73
N TYR A 28 -21.77 6.08 10.79
CA TYR A 28 -21.02 6.49 9.59
C TYR A 28 -19.72 7.25 9.88
N THR A 29 -19.67 7.95 11.01
CA THR A 29 -18.52 8.76 11.41
C THR A 29 -17.30 7.94 11.76
N ASP A 30 -17.48 6.66 12.12
CA ASP A 30 -16.43 5.77 12.61
C ASP A 30 -15.38 5.43 11.53
N VAL A 31 -15.71 5.70 10.26
CA VAL A 31 -14.77 5.60 9.14
C VAL A 31 -13.70 6.69 9.20
N PHE A 32 -14.00 7.83 9.81
CA PHE A 32 -13.15 9.00 9.78
C PHE A 32 -12.50 9.30 11.12
N ASN A 33 -11.37 9.98 11.05
CA ASN A 33 -10.67 10.48 12.23
C ASN A 33 -11.51 11.56 12.94
N GLU A 34 -11.84 11.32 14.20
CA GLU A 34 -12.62 12.24 15.04
C GLU A 34 -11.90 13.57 15.29
N TRP A 35 -10.56 13.55 15.30
CA TRP A 35 -9.71 14.71 15.60
C TRP A 35 -9.53 15.66 14.41
N ASP A 36 -9.94 15.25 13.21
CA ASP A 36 -9.81 16.07 12.01
C ASP A 36 -11.02 17.00 11.84
N PRO A 37 -10.89 18.33 11.92
CA PRO A 37 -12.00 19.26 11.74
C PRO A 37 -12.49 19.39 10.29
N ALA A 38 -11.85 18.72 9.33
CA ALA A 38 -12.23 18.79 7.93
C ALA A 38 -13.65 18.23 7.67
N PRO A 39 -14.34 18.73 6.62
CA PRO A 39 -15.62 18.17 6.19
C PRO A 39 -15.45 16.71 5.73
N PHE A 40 -16.45 15.86 5.92
CA PHE A 40 -16.39 14.42 5.62
C PHE A 40 -15.79 14.05 4.25
N LYS A 41 -16.06 14.85 3.21
CA LYS A 41 -15.49 14.62 1.86
C LYS A 41 -13.96 14.71 1.79
N LYS A 42 -13.34 15.40 2.74
CA LYS A 42 -11.89 15.67 2.80
C LYS A 42 -11.26 15.21 4.12
N ARG A 43 -12.06 14.60 5.00
CA ARG A 43 -11.62 14.18 6.32
C ARG A 43 -10.69 12.98 6.19
N ASP A 44 -9.67 12.93 7.04
CA ASP A 44 -8.79 11.79 7.18
C ASP A 44 -9.60 10.55 7.62
N ILE A 45 -9.20 9.38 7.13
CA ILE A 45 -9.76 8.11 7.57
C ILE A 45 -9.16 7.77 8.94
N ASP A 46 -9.94 7.10 9.78
CA ASP A 46 -9.43 6.60 11.06
C ASP A 46 -8.25 5.63 10.84
N PRO A 47 -7.12 5.78 11.54
CA PRO A 47 -5.94 4.92 11.34
C PRO A 47 -6.22 3.43 11.57
N ALA A 48 -7.08 3.07 12.53
CA ALA A 48 -7.44 1.68 12.79
C ALA A 48 -8.30 1.11 11.65
N PHE A 49 -9.21 1.92 11.11
CA PHE A 49 -9.97 1.55 9.91
C PHE A 49 -9.05 1.35 8.69
N GLU A 50 -8.10 2.28 8.48
CA GLU A 50 -7.12 2.18 7.39
C GLU A 50 -6.27 0.90 7.51
N ASP A 51 -5.74 0.61 8.69
CA ASP A 51 -4.89 -0.54 8.93
C ASP A 51 -5.65 -1.86 8.82
N TYR A 52 -6.91 -1.92 9.26
CA TYR A 52 -7.77 -3.08 9.05
C TYR A 52 -7.96 -3.36 7.55
N LEU A 53 -8.31 -2.34 6.77
CA LEU A 53 -8.50 -2.49 5.32
C LEU A 53 -7.21 -2.87 4.60
N LYS A 54 -6.07 -2.29 4.99
CA LYS A 54 -4.75 -2.66 4.45
C LYS A 54 -4.36 -4.08 4.81
N GLY A 55 -4.66 -4.54 6.02
CA GLY A 55 -4.47 -5.92 6.46
C GLY A 55 -5.28 -6.87 5.58
N CYS A 56 -6.59 -6.66 5.49
CA CYS A 56 -7.48 -7.50 4.67
C CYS A 56 -7.10 -7.49 3.19
N SER A 57 -6.78 -6.31 2.66
CA SER A 57 -6.25 -6.19 1.31
C SER A 57 -4.96 -7.01 1.19
N SER A 58 -3.98 -6.83 2.06
CA SER A 58 -2.70 -7.55 1.97
C SER A 58 -2.82 -9.07 2.06
N ASP A 59 -3.77 -9.55 2.86
CA ASP A 59 -4.13 -10.95 2.98
C ASP A 59 -4.65 -11.52 1.65
N ILE A 60 -5.56 -10.81 0.99
CA ILE A 60 -6.11 -11.23 -0.30
C ILE A 60 -5.09 -11.01 -1.43
N PRO A 61 -4.68 -12.05 -2.20
CA PRO A 61 -3.73 -11.89 -3.28
C PRO A 61 -4.14 -10.78 -4.26
N LEU A 62 -3.22 -9.86 -4.59
CA LEU A 62 -3.45 -8.66 -5.41
C LEU A 62 -4.10 -8.91 -6.79
N LYS A 63 -4.09 -10.16 -7.28
CA LYS A 63 -4.76 -10.57 -8.53
C LYS A 63 -6.28 -10.58 -8.42
N TYR A 64 -6.83 -10.66 -7.21
CA TYR A 64 -8.28 -10.68 -6.97
C TYR A 64 -8.79 -9.29 -6.61
N LYS A 65 -9.98 -8.98 -7.12
CA LYS A 65 -10.74 -7.78 -6.75
C LYS A 65 -11.31 -7.93 -5.35
N ILE A 66 -11.60 -6.79 -4.73
CA ILE A 66 -12.24 -6.73 -3.42
C ILE A 66 -13.45 -5.81 -3.49
N GLU A 67 -14.45 -6.12 -2.68
CA GLU A 67 -15.67 -5.35 -2.44
C GLU A 67 -15.73 -5.02 -0.95
N LEU A 68 -16.03 -3.77 -0.61
CA LEU A 68 -16.13 -3.31 0.78
C LEU A 68 -17.60 -3.23 1.18
N PHE A 69 -17.97 -3.94 2.24
CA PHE A 69 -19.30 -3.91 2.81
C PHE A 69 -19.25 -3.22 4.17
N LEU A 70 -19.81 -2.02 4.24
CA LEU A 70 -19.95 -1.26 5.48
C LEU A 70 -21.30 -1.63 6.11
N CYS A 71 -21.24 -2.36 7.22
CA CYS A 71 -22.39 -2.87 7.94
C CYS A 71 -22.80 -1.89 9.04
N LEU A 72 -24.02 -1.35 8.96
CA LEU A 72 -24.59 -0.45 9.98
C LEU A 72 -25.92 -0.98 10.54
N PRO A 73 -26.33 -0.53 11.72
CA PRO A 73 -27.69 -0.73 12.22
C PRO A 73 -28.76 -0.16 11.28
N GLU A 74 -29.91 -0.83 11.13
CA GLU A 74 -31.02 -0.39 10.27
C GLU A 74 -31.56 1.01 10.60
N ASP A 75 -31.51 1.43 11.87
CA ASP A 75 -31.93 2.76 12.31
C ASP A 75 -31.02 3.90 11.80
N GLN A 76 -29.85 3.56 11.27
CA GLN A 76 -28.90 4.51 10.67
C GLN A 76 -29.07 4.66 9.15
N TYR A 77 -30.09 4.05 8.52
CA TYR A 77 -30.25 4.12 7.07
C TYR A 77 -30.35 5.57 6.55
N ASP A 78 -29.38 5.98 5.70
CA ASP A 78 -29.33 7.33 5.12
C ASP A 78 -28.50 7.36 3.84
N ILE A 79 -29.20 7.35 2.70
CA ILE A 79 -28.56 7.30 1.37
C ILE A 79 -27.69 8.52 1.04
N GLN A 80 -27.96 9.68 1.63
CA GLN A 80 -27.12 10.87 1.40
C GLN A 80 -25.79 10.73 2.15
N LYS A 81 -25.84 10.26 3.40
CA LYS A 81 -24.63 9.97 4.17
C LYS A 81 -23.80 8.89 3.48
N GLU A 82 -24.42 7.81 3.00
CA GLU A 82 -23.72 6.78 2.23
C GLU A 82 -22.87 7.38 1.10
N GLY A 83 -23.47 8.26 0.28
CA GLY A 83 -22.77 8.92 -0.82
C GLY A 83 -21.57 9.75 -0.36
N ILE A 84 -21.74 10.52 0.73
CA ILE A 84 -20.67 11.34 1.32
C ILE A 84 -19.53 10.46 1.85
N ILE A 85 -19.85 9.37 2.55
CA ILE A 85 -18.84 8.43 3.07
C ILE A 85 -18.09 7.76 1.93
N LYS A 86 -18.78 7.26 0.90
CA LYS A 86 -18.12 6.66 -0.29
C LYS A 86 -17.17 7.65 -0.94
N GLU A 87 -17.61 8.88 -1.15
CA GLU A 87 -16.78 9.94 -1.73
C GLU A 87 -15.56 10.26 -0.86
N GLY A 88 -15.74 10.35 0.47
CA GLY A 88 -14.65 10.58 1.41
C GLY A 88 -13.61 9.47 1.38
N ILE A 89 -14.04 8.20 1.44
CA ILE A 89 -13.13 7.04 1.37
C ILE A 89 -12.35 7.02 0.05
N LYS A 90 -13.03 7.26 -1.08
CA LYS A 90 -12.38 7.31 -2.41
C LYS A 90 -11.36 8.44 -2.48
N THR A 91 -11.74 9.64 -2.02
CA THR A 91 -10.86 10.82 -2.01
C THR A 91 -9.61 10.57 -1.18
N TYR A 92 -9.76 9.93 -0.02
CA TYR A 92 -8.65 9.56 0.84
C TYR A 92 -7.67 8.61 0.15
N PHE A 93 -8.15 7.48 -0.36
CA PHE A 93 -7.29 6.50 -1.02
C PHE A 93 -6.69 7.03 -2.32
N GLN A 94 -7.38 7.93 -3.02
CA GLN A 94 -6.83 8.65 -4.16
C GLN A 94 -5.64 9.51 -3.74
N SER A 95 -5.80 10.30 -2.67
CA SER A 95 -4.72 11.12 -2.11
C SER A 95 -3.50 10.27 -1.72
N LYS A 96 -3.70 9.17 -0.98
CA LYS A 96 -2.61 8.25 -0.61
C LYS A 96 -1.92 7.63 -1.82
N THR A 97 -2.67 7.21 -2.83
CA THR A 97 -2.14 6.63 -4.07
C THR A 97 -1.27 7.64 -4.83
N GLU A 98 -1.70 8.89 -4.92
CA GLU A 98 -0.93 9.96 -5.56
C GLU A 98 0.35 10.32 -4.78
N ILE A 99 0.30 10.31 -3.44
CA ILE A 99 1.49 10.50 -2.60
C ILE A 99 2.51 9.39 -2.88
N ILE A 100 2.10 8.12 -2.85
CA ILE A 100 3.01 6.99 -3.09
C ILE A 100 3.58 7.03 -4.52
N LYS A 101 2.76 7.40 -5.50
CA LYS A 101 3.21 7.56 -6.89
C LYS A 101 4.31 8.60 -7.02
N LYS A 102 4.19 9.75 -6.35
CA LYS A 102 5.25 10.77 -6.28
C LYS A 102 6.51 10.22 -5.61
N THR A 103 6.37 9.46 -4.53
CA THR A 103 7.50 8.79 -3.85
C THR A 103 8.24 7.84 -4.80
N ILE A 104 7.51 7.04 -5.58
CA ILE A 104 8.10 6.15 -6.61
C ILE A 104 8.85 6.95 -7.67
N GLN A 105 8.32 8.08 -8.12
CA GLN A 105 8.96 8.94 -9.12
C GLN A 105 10.28 9.52 -8.59
N VAL A 106 10.27 10.07 -7.37
CA VAL A 106 11.49 10.62 -6.71
C VAL A 106 12.54 9.51 -6.53
N MET A 107 12.13 8.34 -6.04
CA MET A 107 13.03 7.21 -5.86
C MET A 107 13.64 6.73 -7.18
N ASN A 108 12.85 6.63 -8.26
CA ASN A 108 13.36 6.25 -9.58
C ASN A 108 14.37 7.29 -10.11
N LYS A 109 14.11 8.59 -9.90
CA LYS A 109 15.03 9.66 -10.28
C LYS A 109 16.36 9.53 -9.52
N ASN A 110 16.32 9.34 -8.21
CA ASN A 110 17.52 9.20 -7.39
C ASN A 110 18.33 7.95 -7.77
N THR A 111 17.63 6.82 -7.99
CA THR A 111 18.25 5.58 -8.49
C THR A 111 18.98 5.81 -9.81
N GLY A 112 18.35 6.54 -10.74
CA GLY A 112 18.96 6.89 -12.02
C GLY A 112 20.20 7.78 -11.89
N ILE A 113 20.19 8.72 -10.94
CA ILE A 113 21.36 9.56 -10.64
C ILE A 113 22.52 8.71 -10.10
N TYR A 114 22.27 7.83 -9.14
CA TYR A 114 23.33 6.95 -8.61
C TYR A 114 23.90 6.01 -9.67
N ALA A 115 23.04 5.43 -10.51
CA ALA A 115 23.48 4.60 -11.62
C ALA A 115 24.33 5.40 -12.62
N LEU A 116 23.93 6.64 -12.94
CA LEU A 116 24.69 7.51 -13.84
C LEU A 116 26.06 7.87 -13.24
N VAL A 117 26.11 8.29 -11.97
CA VAL A 117 27.37 8.61 -11.29
C VAL A 117 28.31 7.41 -11.27
N SER A 118 27.78 6.22 -10.97
CA SER A 118 28.54 4.96 -11.01
C SER A 118 29.14 4.71 -12.40
N VAL A 119 28.33 4.80 -13.46
CA VAL A 119 28.80 4.60 -14.84
C VAL A 119 29.87 5.62 -15.21
N VAL A 120 29.68 6.89 -14.86
CA VAL A 120 30.69 7.94 -15.11
C VAL A 120 32.00 7.63 -14.39
N PHE A 121 31.96 7.22 -13.13
CA PHE A 121 33.15 6.88 -12.35
C PHE A 121 33.90 5.69 -12.95
N LEU A 122 33.18 4.64 -13.37
CA LEU A 122 33.77 3.46 -14.01
C LEU A 122 34.38 3.80 -15.38
N ILE A 123 33.70 4.59 -16.21
CA ILE A 123 34.24 5.03 -17.51
C ILE A 123 35.51 5.86 -17.33
N LEU A 124 35.52 6.78 -16.35
CA LEU A 124 36.69 7.58 -16.03
C LEU A 124 37.85 6.71 -15.52
N ALA A 125 37.56 5.70 -14.69
CA ALA A 125 38.56 4.77 -14.18
C ALA A 125 39.22 4.01 -15.34
N LEU A 126 38.42 3.43 -16.23
CA LEU A 126 38.93 2.66 -17.38
C LEU A 126 39.74 3.53 -18.35
N SER A 127 39.30 4.78 -18.55
CA SER A 127 40.00 5.73 -19.42
C SER A 127 41.38 6.12 -18.85
N LEU A 128 41.43 6.38 -17.55
CA LEU A 128 42.69 6.70 -16.85
C LEU A 128 43.63 5.49 -16.76
N GLU A 129 43.10 4.27 -16.67
CA GLU A 129 43.88 3.03 -16.66
C GLU A 129 44.66 2.85 -17.96
N THR A 130 44.04 3.13 -19.12
CA THR A 130 44.74 3.08 -20.43
C THR A 130 45.84 4.13 -20.59
N SER A 131 45.78 5.19 -19.78
CA SER A 131 46.73 6.31 -19.79
C SER A 131 47.81 6.19 -18.71
N SER A 132 47.78 5.10 -17.93
CA SER A 132 48.51 5.01 -16.67
C SER A 132 50.02 4.86 -16.91
N THR A 133 50.71 5.99 -16.78
CA THR A 133 52.15 6.08 -16.54
C THR A 133 52.40 5.93 -15.04
N SER A 134 53.64 5.67 -14.61
CA SER A 134 54.10 5.29 -13.25
C SER A 134 53.81 6.28 -12.09
N ASN A 135 52.81 7.15 -12.22
CA ASN A 135 52.46 8.20 -11.29
C ASN A 135 51.53 7.68 -10.17
N VAL A 136 52.04 7.72 -8.93
CA VAL A 136 51.34 7.27 -7.72
C VAL A 136 50.00 7.98 -7.51
N PHE A 137 49.89 9.27 -7.87
CA PHE A 137 48.64 10.03 -7.71
C PHE A 137 47.52 9.53 -8.62
N ILE A 138 47.85 9.12 -9.86
CA ILE A 138 46.87 8.57 -10.81
C ILE A 138 46.36 7.23 -10.28
N ASN A 139 47.25 6.38 -9.75
CA ASN A 139 46.89 5.09 -9.17
C ASN A 139 45.97 5.24 -7.93
N LEU A 140 46.22 6.24 -7.07
CA LEU A 140 45.34 6.53 -5.93
C LEU A 140 43.95 6.97 -6.41
N LEU A 141 43.89 7.86 -7.40
CA LEU A 141 42.63 8.36 -7.97
C LEU A 141 41.83 7.24 -8.63
N LEU A 142 42.50 6.37 -9.40
CA LEU A 142 41.92 5.16 -9.99
C LEU A 142 41.24 4.28 -8.94
N GLN A 143 41.93 3.99 -7.83
CA GLN A 143 41.36 3.21 -6.73
C GLN A 143 40.12 3.89 -6.14
N GLY A 144 40.17 5.21 -5.93
CA GLY A 144 39.01 5.99 -5.47
C GLY A 144 37.82 5.92 -6.42
N LEU A 145 38.05 6.02 -7.74
CA LEU A 145 37.00 5.92 -8.75
C LEU A 145 36.39 4.52 -8.82
N PHE A 146 37.19 3.46 -8.72
CA PHE A 146 36.67 2.08 -8.68
C PHE A 146 35.82 1.83 -7.43
N ILE A 147 36.31 2.23 -6.26
CA ILE A 147 35.58 2.10 -4.99
C ILE A 147 34.28 2.92 -5.05
N GLY A 148 34.36 4.18 -5.46
CA GLY A 148 33.20 5.06 -5.58
C GLY A 148 32.18 4.54 -6.61
N GLY A 149 32.66 4.12 -7.78
CA GLY A 149 31.82 3.57 -8.84
C GLY A 149 31.05 2.33 -8.38
N TRP A 150 31.72 1.42 -7.66
CA TRP A 150 31.07 0.24 -7.08
C TRP A 150 30.09 0.60 -5.95
N VAL A 151 30.43 1.52 -5.05
CA VAL A 151 29.54 1.97 -3.95
C VAL A 151 28.24 2.57 -4.51
N PHE A 152 28.34 3.46 -5.50
CA PHE A 152 27.16 4.03 -6.15
C PHE A 152 26.36 2.99 -6.94
N LEU A 153 27.03 2.00 -7.56
CA LEU A 153 26.36 0.91 -8.26
C LEU A 153 25.52 0.07 -7.28
N TRP A 154 26.13 -0.32 -6.16
CA TRP A 154 25.46 -1.12 -5.14
C TRP A 154 24.24 -0.39 -4.58
N GLU A 155 24.34 0.91 -4.29
CA GLU A 155 23.20 1.69 -3.80
C GLU A 155 22.07 1.77 -4.83
N ALA A 156 22.39 1.99 -6.11
CA ALA A 156 21.40 1.97 -7.17
C ALA A 156 20.67 0.61 -7.26
N LEU A 157 21.40 -0.50 -7.17
CA LEU A 157 20.83 -1.85 -7.16
C LEU A 157 19.97 -2.10 -5.91
N ASN A 158 20.43 -1.67 -4.74
CA ASN A 158 19.71 -1.81 -3.47
C ASN A 158 18.33 -1.11 -3.52
N ILE A 159 18.29 0.13 -4.01
CA ILE A 159 17.03 0.87 -4.17
C ILE A 159 16.15 0.20 -5.23
N PHE A 160 16.73 -0.19 -6.37
CA PHE A 160 15.99 -0.77 -7.49
C PHE A 160 15.33 -2.11 -7.14
N VAL A 161 16.03 -2.97 -6.39
CA VAL A 161 15.58 -4.34 -6.07
C VAL A 161 14.70 -4.34 -4.83
N PHE A 162 15.18 -3.81 -3.70
CA PHE A 162 14.52 -3.99 -2.41
C PHE A 162 13.46 -2.93 -2.14
N HIS A 163 13.82 -1.65 -2.25
CA HIS A 163 12.92 -0.55 -1.87
C HIS A 163 11.73 -0.42 -2.83
N LYS A 164 12.00 -0.59 -4.12
CA LYS A 164 10.97 -0.44 -5.15
C LYS A 164 9.86 -1.46 -5.07
N SER A 165 10.16 -2.70 -4.68
CA SER A 165 9.16 -3.76 -4.54
C SER A 165 8.15 -3.42 -3.45
N THR A 166 8.63 -3.05 -2.26
CA THR A 166 7.80 -2.70 -1.10
C THR A 166 6.88 -1.52 -1.40
N ILE A 167 7.41 -0.43 -1.99
CA ILE A 167 6.61 0.76 -2.29
C ILE A 167 5.60 0.48 -3.41
N LYS A 168 5.97 -0.32 -4.43
CA LYS A 168 5.03 -0.74 -5.47
C LYS A 168 3.92 -1.64 -4.91
N TYR A 169 4.24 -2.50 -3.95
CA TYR A 169 3.26 -3.32 -3.28
C TYR A 169 2.25 -2.45 -2.53
N GLN A 170 2.73 -1.48 -1.74
CA GLN A 170 1.85 -0.51 -1.06
C GLN A 170 0.97 0.26 -2.05
N TYR A 171 1.55 0.77 -3.15
CA TYR A 171 0.80 1.42 -4.22
C TYR A 171 -0.36 0.54 -4.72
N ARG A 172 -0.11 -0.75 -4.99
CA ARG A 172 -1.14 -1.68 -5.48
C ARG A 172 -2.21 -1.97 -4.44
N VAL A 173 -1.86 -2.03 -3.16
CA VAL A 173 -2.82 -2.21 -2.06
C VAL A 173 -3.79 -1.02 -2.00
N TYR A 174 -3.25 0.20 -1.98
CA TYR A 174 -4.07 1.42 -1.97
C TYR A 174 -4.86 1.62 -3.26
N GLU A 175 -4.25 1.34 -4.42
CA GLU A 175 -4.94 1.42 -5.71
C GLU A 175 -6.11 0.43 -5.78
N ARG A 176 -5.96 -0.76 -5.20
CA ARG A 176 -7.06 -1.73 -5.14
C ARG A 176 -8.20 -1.26 -4.23
N LEU A 177 -7.89 -0.70 -3.06
CA LEU A 177 -8.89 -0.09 -2.16
C LEU A 177 -9.57 1.13 -2.80
N LEU A 178 -8.83 1.92 -3.58
CA LEU A 178 -9.40 3.02 -4.36
C LEU A 178 -10.36 2.51 -5.44
N ARG A 179 -10.13 1.33 -6.02
CA ARG A 179 -10.95 0.74 -7.09
C ARG A 179 -12.05 -0.19 -6.60
N SER A 180 -12.09 -0.53 -5.31
CA SER A 180 -13.07 -1.46 -4.76
C SER A 180 -14.47 -0.86 -4.74
N ASP A 181 -15.48 -1.64 -5.06
CA ASP A 181 -16.87 -1.18 -4.88
C ASP A 181 -17.19 -1.09 -3.39
N ILE A 182 -17.95 -0.06 -3.00
CA ILE A 182 -18.33 0.19 -1.61
C ILE A 182 -19.85 0.11 -1.52
N GLU A 183 -20.33 -0.86 -0.76
CA GLU A 183 -21.74 -1.13 -0.52
C GLU A 183 -22.06 -1.04 0.97
N PHE A 184 -23.27 -0.64 1.28
CA PHE A 184 -23.77 -0.58 2.66
C PHE A 184 -24.73 -1.75 2.89
N LYS A 185 -24.56 -2.44 4.01
CA LYS A 185 -25.47 -3.49 4.48
C LYS A 185 -26.07 -3.01 5.80
N TYR A 186 -27.38 -3.16 5.94
CA TYR A 186 -28.07 -2.81 7.17
C TYR A 186 -28.45 -4.08 7.91
N ILE A 187 -28.04 -4.17 9.17
CA ILE A 187 -28.27 -5.34 10.01
C ILE A 187 -29.33 -4.97 11.04
N SER A 188 -30.41 -5.74 11.07
CA SER A 188 -31.41 -5.66 12.14
C SER A 188 -30.77 -6.07 13.46
N LEU A 189 -30.83 -5.20 14.48
CA LEU A 189 -30.39 -5.48 15.84
C LEU A 189 -31.23 -6.58 16.55
N ALA A 190 -32.18 -7.21 15.86
CA ALA A 190 -33.06 -8.24 16.42
C ALA A 190 -32.46 -9.67 16.49
N CYS A 191 -31.15 -9.86 16.26
CA CYS A 191 -30.53 -11.19 16.32
C CYS A 191 -29.58 -11.32 17.53
N PRO A 192 -29.86 -12.20 18.51
CA PRO A 192 -28.94 -12.47 19.61
C PRO A 192 -27.71 -13.18 19.05
N ARG A 193 -26.50 -12.70 19.38
CA ARG A 193 -25.22 -13.37 19.06
C ARG A 193 -25.27 -14.86 19.41
N PRO A 194 -25.05 -15.79 18.44
CA PRO A 194 -24.65 -17.16 18.73
C PRO A 194 -23.27 -17.44 18.07
N LEU A 195 -22.25 -18.03 18.68
CA LEU A 195 -21.95 -18.58 19.99
C LEU A 195 -20.45 -18.29 20.18
N ALA A 196 -20.05 -17.79 21.34
CA ALA A 196 -18.70 -18.03 21.79
C ALA A 196 -18.59 -19.55 21.98
N ASN A 197 -17.66 -20.20 21.28
CA ASN A 197 -17.28 -21.58 21.55
C ASN A 197 -16.81 -21.67 23.02
N THR A 198 -17.70 -22.08 23.91
CA THR A 198 -17.31 -22.73 25.16
C THR A 198 -16.94 -24.17 24.80
N PRO A 199 -15.69 -24.61 25.00
CA PRO A 199 -15.41 -26.04 25.00
C PRO A 199 -16.07 -26.63 26.24
N ASP A 200 -17.05 -27.50 26.03
CA ASP A 200 -17.60 -28.36 27.07
C ASP A 200 -16.45 -29.19 27.66
N LEU A 201 -16.13 -28.93 28.92
CA LEU A 201 -15.29 -29.78 29.77
C LEU A 201 -16.14 -30.98 30.21
N LEU A 202 -15.83 -32.15 29.65
CA LEU A 202 -15.88 -33.44 30.33
C LEU A 202 -14.45 -33.94 30.50
#